data_AF-A0A1E5IFH0-F1
#
_entry.id   AF-A0A1E5IFH0-F1
#
_cell.length_a   1.000
_cell.length_b   1.000
_cell.length_c   1.000
_cell.angle_alpha   90.00
_cell.angle_beta   90.00
_cell.angle_gamma   90.00
#
_symmetry.space_group_name_H-M   'P 1'
#
loop_
_entity.id
_entity.type
_entity.pdbx_description
1 polymer ?
#
loop_
_entity_poly.entity_id
_entity_poly.type
_entity_poly.pdbx_seq_one_letter_code
_entity_poly.pdbx_strand_id
1 'polypeptide(L)'
;PIQRQITAISKGAQIVIGTPGRVIDHLERRTLKLDTVSIIILDEADEMLDMGFRDDIELILKSIPKERQTVFFSATMPKEFLSLVKKYQHSPETIKVVSEKLTVLSIEQYYFDIKEHQKLEALTRCLDMYDPKLSLVFCNTKKRVDEVTSSLQARGYCADAIHGDMNQSQRNRVMTKFRNGSIELLVATDVAARGIDVNDINMVFNFDVPKDDEDYVHRIGRTGRAGKAGKAYSFVSGKDIYKLRDIQRYTKVNIKRVQVPSLADVENTKETIILDKVKEALKEKDLEKYVGMIESLISGEITSLDVAAALLKIMFASEKGEQEQKPDISENINKHSMTRLFINIGKKNGVRAGDFVGAITGETGISGSLIGSIKILDAFSFVEVPREYAIDVINALHSSNIKGKKVSVELAKENESRAVKIRPNFKNSSKNER
;
A
#
# COMPACT_ATOMS: atom_id res chain seq x y z
N PRO A 1 -0.54 23.93 7.57
CA PRO A 1 -0.80 25.38 7.50
C PRO A 1 -0.76 26.02 8.90
N ILE A 2 0.38 26.59 9.27
CA ILE A 2 0.62 27.17 10.60
C ILE A 2 -0.27 28.39 10.88
N GLN A 3 -0.65 29.15 9.85
CA GLN A 3 -1.46 30.36 10.00
C GLN A 3 -2.81 30.10 10.69
N ARG A 4 -3.50 29.01 10.33
CA ARG A 4 -4.75 28.60 10.97
C ARG A 4 -4.56 28.29 12.47
N GLN A 5 -3.42 27.66 12.82
CA GLN A 5 -3.08 27.34 14.20
C GLN A 5 -2.81 28.62 15.00
N ILE A 6 -2.04 29.56 14.44
CA ILE A 6 -1.78 30.87 15.05
C ILE A 6 -3.10 31.60 15.33
N THR A 7 -4.01 31.67 14.36
CA THR A 7 -5.31 32.31 14.54
C THR A 7 -6.18 31.60 15.59
N ALA A 8 -6.11 30.27 15.69
CA ALA A 8 -6.85 29.54 16.71
C ALA A 8 -6.29 29.79 18.12
N ILE A 9 -4.96 29.79 18.28
CA ILE A 9 -4.30 30.06 19.57
C ILE A 9 -4.56 31.51 20.00
N SER A 10 -4.48 32.47 19.07
CA SER A 10 -4.71 33.88 19.37
C SER A 10 -6.15 34.19 19.81
N LYS A 11 -7.11 33.31 19.51
CA LYS A 11 -8.49 33.41 20.00
C LYS A 11 -8.65 32.95 21.46
N GLY A 12 -7.58 32.49 22.12
CA GLY A 12 -7.58 32.08 23.52
C GLY A 12 -7.85 30.59 23.69
N ALA A 13 -7.03 29.73 23.08
CA ALA A 13 -7.14 28.28 23.27
C ALA A 13 -6.80 27.87 24.72
N GLN A 14 -7.70 27.14 25.37
CA GLN A 14 -7.53 26.64 26.75
C GLN A 14 -6.73 25.33 26.80
N ILE A 15 -6.83 24.51 25.75
CA ILE A 15 -6.13 23.23 25.61
C ILE A 15 -5.41 23.23 24.26
N VAL A 16 -4.13 22.86 24.28
CA VAL A 16 -3.29 22.72 23.08
C VAL A 16 -2.71 21.32 23.06
N ILE A 17 -2.92 20.62 21.95
CA ILE A 17 -2.39 19.27 21.70
C ILE A 17 -1.53 19.34 20.44
N GLY A 18 -0.30 18.85 20.50
CA GLY A 18 0.61 18.88 19.36
C GLY A 18 1.83 18.01 19.56
N THR A 19 2.47 17.65 18.45
CA THR A 19 3.76 16.95 18.47
C THR A 19 4.87 17.90 18.95
N PRO A 20 5.93 17.39 19.62
CA PRO A 20 6.97 18.24 20.23
C PRO A 20 7.53 19.30 19.27
N GLY A 21 7.96 18.89 18.08
CA GLY A 21 8.50 19.82 17.08
C GLY A 21 7.52 20.93 16.65
N ARG A 22 6.20 20.67 16.60
CA ARG A 22 5.23 21.72 16.25
C ARG A 22 4.99 22.69 17.42
N VAL A 23 5.01 22.18 18.66
CA VAL A 23 4.90 23.02 19.86
C VAL A 23 6.10 23.96 19.94
N ILE A 24 7.31 23.45 19.68
CA ILE A 24 8.54 24.24 19.64
C ILE A 24 8.48 25.32 18.55
N ASP A 25 8.06 24.98 17.33
CA ASP A 25 7.88 25.98 16.26
C ASP A 25 6.92 27.12 16.67
N HIS A 26 5.87 26.82 17.46
CA HIS A 26 4.99 27.85 18.01
C HIS A 26 5.62 28.68 19.14
N LEU A 27 6.45 28.06 19.99
CA LEU A 27 7.23 28.72 21.04
C LEU A 27 8.26 29.68 20.46
N GLU A 28 9.05 29.24 19.48
CA GLU A 28 10.06 30.05 18.79
C GLU A 28 9.42 31.27 18.11
N ARG A 29 8.25 31.09 17.51
CA ARG A 29 7.46 32.18 16.90
C ARG A 29 6.73 33.06 17.91
N ARG A 30 6.79 32.74 19.21
CA ARG A 30 6.06 33.43 20.29
C ARG A 30 4.54 33.49 20.08
N THR A 31 4.00 32.51 19.35
CA THR A 31 2.57 32.40 19.05
C THR A 31 1.82 31.57 20.08
N LEU A 32 2.53 30.70 20.80
CA LEU A 32 2.05 29.98 21.97
C LEU A 32 2.81 30.50 23.20
N LYS A 33 2.08 30.93 24.22
CA LYS A 33 2.65 31.34 25.52
C LYS A 33 2.30 30.27 26.54
N LEU A 34 3.30 29.80 27.27
CA LEU A 34 3.12 28.72 28.26
C LEU A 34 3.17 29.21 29.71
N ASP A 35 3.27 30.53 29.93
CA ASP A 35 3.45 31.15 31.25
C ASP A 35 2.29 30.85 32.22
N THR A 36 1.11 30.53 31.71
CA THR A 36 -0.11 30.25 32.50
C THR A 36 -0.49 28.78 32.50
N VAL A 37 0.35 27.89 31.96
CA VAL A 37 0.02 26.47 31.86
C VAL A 37 0.19 25.81 33.21
N SER A 38 -0.93 25.31 33.76
CA SER A 38 -0.98 24.61 35.04
C SER A 38 -0.91 23.09 34.91
N ILE A 39 -1.17 22.53 33.72
CA ILE A 39 -1.19 21.09 33.47
C ILE A 39 -0.43 20.78 32.18
N ILE A 40 0.50 19.83 32.24
CA ILE A 40 1.11 19.22 31.05
C ILE A 40 0.92 17.70 31.09
N ILE A 41 0.54 17.15 29.95
CA ILE A 41 0.37 15.72 29.74
C ILE A 41 1.32 15.29 28.63
N LEU A 42 2.16 14.28 28.88
CA LEU A 42 2.89 13.57 27.85
C LEU A 42 2.24 12.20 27.70
N ASP A 43 1.67 11.96 26.53
CA ASP A 43 1.10 10.68 26.15
C ASP A 43 2.08 9.91 25.25
N GLU A 44 2.10 8.58 25.34
CA GLU A 44 3.10 7.71 24.67
C GLU A 44 4.55 8.24 24.85
N ALA A 45 4.93 8.54 26.09
CA ALA A 45 6.15 9.29 26.39
C ALA A 45 7.46 8.51 26.13
N ASP A 46 7.44 7.19 26.31
CA ASP A 46 8.47 6.26 25.83
C ASP A 46 8.70 6.39 24.32
N GLU A 47 7.63 6.33 23.53
CA GLU A 47 7.71 6.37 22.07
C GLU A 47 8.29 7.69 21.54
N MET A 48 7.97 8.82 22.19
CA MET A 48 8.56 10.10 21.82
C MET A 48 10.07 10.14 22.05
N LEU A 49 10.58 9.43 23.06
CA LEU A 49 12.02 9.34 23.31
C LEU A 49 12.72 8.49 22.26
N ASP A 50 12.11 7.36 21.88
CA ASP A 50 12.63 6.49 20.81
C ASP A 50 12.69 7.19 19.45
N MET A 51 11.76 8.12 19.19
CA MET A 51 11.78 8.98 18.01
C MET A 51 12.86 10.07 18.05
N GLY A 52 13.59 10.20 19.16
CA GLY A 52 14.62 11.21 19.36
C GLY A 52 14.09 12.58 19.79
N PHE A 53 12.84 12.69 20.24
CA PHE A 53 12.27 13.98 20.71
C PHE A 53 12.64 14.34 22.14
N ARG A 54 13.68 13.70 22.71
CA ARG A 54 14.09 13.94 24.10
C ARG A 54 14.40 15.42 24.35
N ASP A 55 15.25 16.01 23.51
CA ASP A 55 15.68 17.40 23.66
C ASP A 55 14.51 18.36 23.47
N ASP A 56 13.62 18.03 22.52
CA ASP A 56 12.40 18.78 22.24
C ASP A 56 11.45 18.80 23.45
N ILE A 57 11.21 17.63 24.06
CA ILE A 57 10.40 17.50 25.27
C ILE A 57 11.02 18.29 26.43
N GLU A 58 12.33 18.18 26.63
CA GLU A 58 13.01 18.94 27.68
C GLU A 58 12.88 20.45 27.48
N LEU A 59 12.99 20.93 26.23
CA LEU A 59 12.82 22.34 25.89
C LEU A 59 11.40 22.83 26.25
N ILE A 60 10.38 22.05 25.88
CA ILE A 60 8.98 22.37 26.22
C ILE A 60 8.79 22.40 27.74
N LEU A 61 9.25 21.37 28.45
CA LEU A 61 9.10 21.26 29.91
C LEU A 61 9.84 22.36 30.70
N LYS A 62 10.96 22.86 30.15
CA LYS A 62 11.70 24.01 30.70
C LYS A 62 11.00 25.35 30.45
N SER A 63 10.19 25.43 29.39
CA SER A 63 9.46 26.64 29.00
C SER A 63 8.14 26.84 29.76
N ILE A 64 7.77 25.90 30.64
CA ILE A 64 6.54 25.92 31.44
C ILE A 64 6.89 26.21 32.91
N PRO A 65 6.06 26.98 33.64
CA PRO A 65 6.23 27.20 35.08
C PRO A 65 6.47 25.91 35.87
N LYS A 66 7.32 25.98 36.92
CA LYS A 66 7.64 24.83 37.77
C LYS A 66 6.44 24.36 38.59
N GLU A 67 5.61 25.29 39.03
CA GLU A 67 4.37 25.02 39.74
C GLU A 67 3.30 24.61 38.72
N ARG A 68 3.22 23.30 38.48
CA ARG A 68 2.28 22.68 37.55
C ARG A 68 2.03 21.22 37.93
N GLN A 69 0.92 20.69 37.45
CA GLN A 69 0.69 19.26 37.38
C GLN A 69 1.37 18.69 36.12
N THR A 70 2.19 17.66 36.30
CA THR A 70 2.85 16.93 35.20
C THR A 70 2.35 15.50 35.21
N VAL A 71 1.69 15.06 34.14
CA VAL A 71 1.15 13.70 33.99
C VAL A 71 1.85 13.03 32.81
N PHE A 72 2.43 11.85 33.02
CA PHE A 72 3.02 11.06 31.95
C PHE A 72 2.29 9.73 31.80
N PHE A 73 2.00 9.35 30.55
CA PHE A 73 1.49 8.05 30.15
C PHE A 73 2.54 7.37 29.28
N SER A 74 2.76 6.09 29.53
CA SER A 74 3.81 5.30 28.86
C SER A 74 3.40 3.82 28.92
N ALA A 75 3.63 3.09 27.84
CA ALA A 75 3.37 1.65 27.80
C ALA A 75 4.51 0.87 28.46
N THR A 76 5.74 1.35 28.26
CA THR A 76 6.98 0.82 28.79
C THR A 76 7.66 1.84 29.70
N MET A 77 8.71 1.44 30.41
CA MET A 77 9.41 2.27 31.41
C MET A 77 10.93 2.21 31.20
N PRO A 78 11.46 2.68 30.06
CA PRO A 78 12.91 2.68 29.81
C PRO A 78 13.64 3.62 30.79
N LYS A 79 14.93 3.37 31.02
CA LYS A 79 15.75 4.19 31.96
C LYS A 79 15.71 5.68 31.62
N GLU A 80 15.63 5.99 30.34
CA GLU A 80 15.59 7.36 29.82
C GLU A 80 14.29 8.06 30.19
N PHE A 81 13.15 7.38 30.06
CA PHE A 81 11.86 7.88 30.52
C PHE A 81 11.83 8.08 32.04
N LEU A 82 12.35 7.12 32.81
CA LEU A 82 12.47 7.23 34.27
C LEU A 82 13.33 8.45 34.69
N SER A 83 14.30 8.85 33.87
CA SER A 83 15.09 10.06 34.12
C SER A 83 14.28 11.34 33.95
N LEU A 84 13.35 11.39 32.99
CA LEU A 84 12.41 12.50 32.81
C LEU A 84 11.40 12.59 33.96
N VAL A 85 10.82 11.46 34.36
CA VAL A 85 9.92 11.34 35.53
C VAL A 85 10.57 11.98 36.76
N LYS A 86 11.79 11.55 37.10
CA LYS A 86 12.52 12.06 38.27
C LYS A 86 12.88 13.54 38.19
N LYS A 87 13.11 14.06 36.98
CA LYS A 87 13.58 15.44 36.76
C LYS A 87 12.44 16.46 36.70
N TYR A 88 11.26 16.07 36.21
CA TYR A 88 10.18 17.01 35.88
C TYR A 88 8.84 16.74 36.57
N GLN A 89 8.71 15.64 37.33
CA GLN A 89 7.58 15.43 38.24
C GLN A 89 8.02 15.65 39.69
N HIS A 90 7.11 16.17 40.52
CA HIS A 90 7.31 16.36 41.96
C HIS A 90 6.41 15.37 42.68
N SER A 91 6.98 14.45 43.46
CA SER A 91 6.27 13.41 44.20
C SER A 91 5.17 12.69 43.37
N PRO A 92 5.52 12.05 42.23
CA PRO A 92 4.53 11.45 41.35
C PRO A 92 3.88 10.20 41.98
N GLU A 93 2.56 10.14 41.92
CA GLU A 93 1.82 8.90 42.15
C GLU A 93 1.99 7.97 40.95
N THR A 94 2.47 6.75 41.19
CA THR A 94 2.70 5.76 40.13
C THR A 94 1.55 4.77 40.08
N ILE A 95 0.71 4.90 39.06
CA ILE A 95 -0.33 3.93 38.75
C ILE A 95 0.25 2.94 37.73
N LYS A 96 0.56 1.73 38.19
CA LYS A 96 1.00 0.65 37.32
C LYS A 96 -0.14 -0.33 37.13
N VAL A 97 -0.66 -0.40 35.91
CA VAL A 97 -1.47 -1.55 35.51
C VAL A 97 -0.51 -2.72 35.37
N VAL A 98 -0.56 -3.66 36.32
CA VAL A 98 0.12 -4.93 36.17
C VAL A 98 -0.59 -5.62 35.02
N SER A 99 0.03 -5.59 33.83
CA SER A 99 -0.45 -6.31 32.67
C SER A 99 -0.50 -7.79 33.03
N GLU A 100 -1.67 -8.29 33.45
CA GLU A 100 -1.98 -9.71 33.41
C GLU A 100 -2.01 -10.13 31.95
N LYS A 101 -0.79 -10.32 31.42
CA LYS A 101 -0.45 -10.58 30.03
C LYS A 101 -0.86 -9.40 29.13
N LEU A 102 0.07 -8.96 28.28
CA LEU A 102 -0.28 -8.08 27.16
C LEU A 102 -1.58 -8.58 26.52
N THR A 103 -2.47 -7.64 26.16
CA THR A 103 -3.74 -7.79 25.41
C THR A 103 -3.69 -8.69 24.17
N VAL A 104 -2.50 -9.18 23.85
CA VAL A 104 -2.10 -10.20 22.88
C VAL A 104 -2.89 -11.51 22.99
N LEU A 105 -3.53 -11.84 24.12
CA LEU A 105 -4.38 -13.06 24.19
C LEU A 105 -5.55 -13.05 23.20
N SER A 106 -6.04 -11.86 22.79
CA SER A 106 -7.14 -11.72 21.84
C SER A 106 -6.72 -11.69 20.36
N ILE A 107 -5.40 -11.61 20.10
CA ILE A 107 -4.85 -11.47 18.75
C ILE A 107 -4.17 -12.78 18.35
N GLU A 108 -4.75 -13.44 17.35
CA GLU A 108 -4.12 -14.60 16.73
C GLU A 108 -2.93 -14.13 15.88
N GLN A 109 -1.76 -14.70 16.15
CA GLN A 109 -0.52 -14.27 15.52
C GLN A 109 0.12 -15.38 14.72
N TYR A 110 0.45 -15.01 13.49
CA TYR A 110 0.94 -15.91 12.47
C TYR A 110 2.17 -15.31 11.79
N TYR A 111 3.02 -16.17 11.25
CA TYR A 111 4.07 -15.75 10.34
C TYR A 111 4.21 -16.67 9.15
N PHE A 112 4.59 -16.07 8.02
CA PHE A 112 5.02 -16.77 6.82
C PHE A 112 6.53 -16.68 6.71
N ASP A 113 7.16 -17.80 6.40
CA ASP A 113 8.59 -17.88 6.10
C ASP A 113 8.76 -17.99 4.58
N ILE A 114 9.06 -16.86 3.94
CA ILE A 114 9.01 -16.69 2.50
C ILE A 114 10.16 -15.84 1.98
N LYS A 115 10.45 -15.95 0.69
CA LYS A 115 11.44 -15.08 0.05
C LYS A 115 10.85 -13.68 -0.13
N GLU A 116 11.73 -12.70 -0.10
CA GLU A 116 11.39 -11.27 -0.20
C GLU A 116 10.51 -10.93 -1.41
N HIS A 117 10.80 -11.51 -2.58
CA HIS A 117 10.02 -11.28 -3.81
C HIS A 117 8.60 -11.88 -3.76
N GLN A 118 8.33 -12.83 -2.86
CA GLN A 118 7.04 -13.50 -2.73
C GLN A 118 6.08 -12.75 -1.80
N LYS A 119 6.59 -11.80 -0.99
CA LYS A 119 5.79 -11.09 0.03
C LYS A 119 4.55 -10.40 -0.55
N LEU A 120 4.70 -9.75 -1.70
CA LEU A 120 3.61 -9.03 -2.36
C LEU A 120 2.51 -9.98 -2.83
N GLU A 121 2.88 -11.11 -3.42
CA GLU A 121 1.93 -12.14 -3.85
C GLU A 121 1.27 -12.84 -2.66
N ALA A 122 2.03 -13.09 -1.59
CA ALA A 122 1.49 -13.64 -0.35
C ALA A 122 0.46 -12.70 0.29
N LEU A 123 0.71 -11.38 0.29
CA LEU A 123 -0.24 -10.38 0.77
C LEU A 123 -1.54 -10.43 -0.02
N THR A 124 -1.47 -10.37 -1.35
CA THR A 124 -2.67 -10.37 -2.21
C THR A 124 -3.48 -11.64 -2.04
N ARG A 125 -2.84 -12.81 -1.95
CA ARG A 125 -3.54 -14.07 -1.68
C ARG A 125 -4.21 -14.10 -0.31
N CYS A 126 -3.59 -13.52 0.72
CA CYS A 126 -4.22 -13.41 2.03
C CYS A 126 -5.44 -12.47 1.99
N LEU A 127 -5.34 -11.34 1.29
CA LEU A 127 -6.45 -10.41 1.13
C LEU A 127 -7.62 -11.07 0.39
N ASP A 128 -7.34 -11.78 -0.72
CA ASP A 128 -8.37 -12.46 -1.51
C ASP A 128 -9.02 -13.63 -0.78
N MET A 129 -8.26 -14.38 0.02
CA MET A 129 -8.78 -15.53 0.76
C MET A 129 -9.63 -15.10 1.96
N TYR A 130 -9.17 -14.09 2.70
CA TYR A 130 -9.79 -13.73 3.96
C TYR A 130 -10.80 -12.58 3.85
N ASP A 131 -10.81 -11.86 2.73
CA ASP A 131 -11.69 -10.72 2.43
C ASP A 131 -11.92 -9.78 3.64
N PRO A 132 -10.84 -9.26 4.26
CA PRO A 132 -10.96 -8.46 5.47
C PRO A 132 -11.52 -7.06 5.18
N LYS A 133 -12.53 -6.61 5.93
CA LYS A 133 -13.15 -5.27 5.73
C LYS A 133 -12.15 -4.13 5.83
N LEU A 134 -11.28 -4.16 6.85
CA LEU A 134 -10.20 -3.18 7.01
C LEU A 134 -8.91 -3.87 7.39
N SER A 135 -7.84 -3.54 6.67
CA SER A 135 -6.50 -4.08 6.86
C SER A 135 -5.44 -2.99 6.93
N LEU A 136 -4.44 -3.22 7.77
CA LEU A 136 -3.28 -2.34 7.92
C LEU A 136 -1.99 -3.09 7.62
N VAL A 137 -1.20 -2.56 6.67
CA VAL A 137 0.07 -3.15 6.22
C VAL A 137 1.22 -2.27 6.67
N PHE A 138 2.15 -2.82 7.43
CA PHE A 138 3.32 -2.10 7.92
C PHE A 138 4.57 -2.39 7.08
N CYS A 139 5.26 -1.32 6.67
CA CYS A 139 6.58 -1.37 6.04
C CYS A 139 7.58 -0.49 6.82
N ASN A 140 8.85 -0.88 6.80
CA ASN A 140 9.89 -0.19 7.59
C ASN A 140 10.37 1.14 6.97
N THR A 141 10.07 1.38 5.69
CA THR A 141 10.55 2.60 4.99
C THR A 141 9.44 3.23 4.16
N LYS A 142 9.49 4.57 4.04
CA LYS A 142 8.55 5.38 3.25
C LYS A 142 8.49 4.94 1.79
N LYS A 143 9.67 4.74 1.18
CA LYS A 143 9.79 4.25 -0.20
C LYS A 143 9.07 2.92 -0.41
N ARG A 144 9.18 2.02 0.56
CA ARG A 144 8.56 0.70 0.47
C ARG A 144 7.04 0.76 0.65
N VAL A 145 6.56 1.67 1.50
CA VAL A 145 5.12 2.00 1.57
C VAL A 145 4.60 2.41 0.19
N ASP A 146 5.29 3.33 -0.51
CA ASP A 146 4.88 3.79 -1.85
C ASP A 146 4.92 2.66 -2.89
N GLU A 147 5.97 1.84 -2.90
CA GLU A 147 6.15 0.70 -3.82
C GLU A 147 5.06 -0.36 -3.64
N VAL A 148 4.77 -0.73 -2.38
CA VAL A 148 3.73 -1.71 -2.04
C VAL A 148 2.35 -1.17 -2.39
N THR A 149 2.06 0.09 -2.03
CA THR A 149 0.77 0.74 -2.33
C THR A 149 0.52 0.81 -3.83
N SER A 150 1.50 1.27 -4.61
CA SER A 150 1.38 1.34 -6.08
C SER A 150 1.14 -0.03 -6.70
N SER A 151 1.80 -1.05 -6.17
CA SER A 151 1.67 -2.43 -6.63
C SER A 151 0.30 -3.05 -6.30
N LEU A 152 -0.30 -2.66 -5.18
CA LEU A 152 -1.65 -3.08 -4.77
C LEU A 152 -2.71 -2.38 -5.63
N GLN A 153 -2.58 -1.06 -5.83
CA GLN A 153 -3.47 -0.29 -6.70
C GLN A 153 -3.44 -0.78 -8.15
N ALA A 154 -2.25 -1.11 -8.67
CA ALA A 154 -2.10 -1.65 -10.02
C ALA A 154 -2.78 -3.02 -10.20
N ARG A 155 -3.04 -3.75 -9.10
CA ARG A 155 -3.79 -5.01 -9.07
C ARG A 155 -5.27 -4.82 -8.72
N GLY A 156 -5.75 -3.58 -8.62
CA GLY A 156 -7.16 -3.26 -8.36
C GLY A 156 -7.56 -3.19 -6.89
N TYR A 157 -6.63 -3.36 -5.93
CA TYR A 157 -6.97 -3.22 -4.51
C TYR A 157 -7.20 -1.76 -4.12
N CYS A 158 -8.24 -1.53 -3.32
CA CYS A 158 -8.57 -0.23 -2.74
C CYS A 158 -7.59 0.12 -1.60
N ALA A 159 -6.36 0.49 -1.98
CA ALA A 159 -5.26 0.78 -1.08
C ALA A 159 -4.81 2.25 -1.14
N ASP A 160 -4.34 2.80 -0.02
CA ASP A 160 -3.67 4.12 0.02
C ASP A 160 -2.53 4.09 1.06
N ALA A 161 -1.64 5.08 0.99
CA ALA A 161 -0.41 5.15 1.78
C ALA A 161 -0.50 6.18 2.91
N ILE A 162 0.16 5.92 4.04
CA ILE A 162 0.45 6.92 5.06
C ILE A 162 1.89 6.83 5.58
N HIS A 163 2.69 7.87 5.34
CA HIS A 163 4.08 7.96 5.79
C HIS A 163 4.48 9.40 6.13
N GLY A 164 5.71 9.57 6.64
CA GLY A 164 6.17 10.86 7.20
C GLY A 164 6.42 11.99 6.20
N ASP A 165 6.52 11.72 4.89
CA ASP A 165 6.74 12.79 3.88
C ASP A 165 5.43 13.40 3.38
N MET A 166 4.29 12.82 3.76
CA MET A 166 2.99 13.33 3.39
C MET A 166 2.65 14.57 4.20
N ASN A 167 2.15 15.60 3.51
CA ASN A 167 1.64 16.76 4.20
C ASN A 167 0.36 16.42 4.99
N GLN A 168 0.03 17.24 6.00
CA GLN A 168 -1.13 16.97 6.87
C GLN A 168 -2.45 16.86 6.10
N SER A 169 -2.61 17.60 4.99
CA SER A 169 -3.83 17.54 4.18
C SER A 169 -3.99 16.19 3.48
N GLN A 170 -2.89 15.65 2.94
CA GLN A 170 -2.86 14.31 2.35
C GLN A 170 -3.15 13.24 3.39
N ARG A 171 -2.48 13.33 4.56
CA ARG A 171 -2.71 12.42 5.69
C ARG A 171 -4.18 12.42 6.13
N ASN A 172 -4.76 13.60 6.32
CA ASN A 172 -6.18 13.72 6.70
C ASN A 172 -7.10 13.10 5.63
N ARG A 173 -6.84 13.35 4.34
CA ARG A 173 -7.64 12.77 3.24
C ARG A 173 -7.61 11.24 3.26
N VAL A 174 -6.44 10.66 3.40
CA VAL A 174 -6.25 9.19 3.46
C VAL A 174 -6.96 8.63 4.69
N MET A 175 -6.78 9.25 5.85
CA MET A 175 -7.43 8.80 7.08
C MET A 175 -8.95 8.91 7.01
N THR A 176 -9.51 9.93 6.36
CA THR A 176 -10.95 10.03 6.12
C THR A 176 -11.44 8.88 5.24
N LYS A 177 -10.74 8.58 4.14
CA LYS A 177 -11.08 7.44 3.25
C LYS A 177 -10.98 6.09 3.96
N PHE A 178 -10.03 5.93 4.87
CA PHE A 178 -9.87 4.68 5.59
C PHE A 178 -10.96 4.51 6.66
N ARG A 179 -11.25 5.57 7.43
CA ARG A 179 -12.30 5.55 8.46
C ARG A 179 -13.70 5.33 7.91
N ASN A 180 -14.00 5.83 6.71
CA ASN A 180 -15.31 5.67 6.09
C ASN A 180 -15.40 4.42 5.19
N GLY A 181 -14.35 3.59 5.11
CA GLY A 181 -14.31 2.38 4.29
C GLY A 181 -14.21 2.61 2.78
N SER A 182 -13.91 3.83 2.31
CA SER A 182 -13.64 4.08 0.88
C SER A 182 -12.34 3.43 0.39
N ILE A 183 -11.42 3.16 1.31
CA ILE A 183 -10.27 2.28 1.09
C ILE A 183 -10.28 1.23 2.20
N GLU A 184 -9.98 -0.01 1.82
CA GLU A 184 -10.01 -1.16 2.72
C GLU A 184 -8.60 -1.46 3.25
N LEU A 185 -7.57 -1.02 2.53
CA LEU A 185 -6.18 -1.31 2.82
C LEU A 185 -5.37 -0.03 3.04
N LEU A 186 -4.78 0.11 4.23
CA LEU A 186 -3.85 1.19 4.52
C LEU A 186 -2.43 0.64 4.61
N VAL A 187 -1.50 1.21 3.86
CA VAL A 187 -0.07 0.86 3.94
C VAL A 187 0.67 1.97 4.68
N ALA A 188 1.42 1.64 5.73
CA ALA A 188 1.97 2.62 6.64
C ALA A 188 3.39 2.31 7.12
N THR A 189 4.12 3.36 7.51
CA THR A 189 5.29 3.26 8.39
C THR A 189 4.87 3.36 9.86
N ASP A 190 5.66 2.83 10.79
CA ASP A 190 5.42 2.88 12.24
C ASP A 190 5.02 4.27 12.74
N VAL A 191 5.88 5.26 12.50
CA VAL A 191 5.68 6.66 12.88
C VAL A 191 4.36 7.23 12.37
N ALA A 192 3.93 6.79 11.19
CA ALA A 192 2.75 7.35 10.56
C ALA A 192 1.45 6.67 11.01
N ALA A 193 1.55 5.45 11.54
CA ALA A 193 0.42 4.66 12.03
C ALA A 193 0.22 4.71 13.56
N ARG A 194 1.19 5.26 14.30
CA ARG A 194 0.98 5.67 15.70
C ARG A 194 -0.18 6.67 15.79
N GLY A 195 -1.03 6.50 16.79
CA GLY A 195 -2.25 7.32 16.93
C GLY A 195 -3.31 7.13 15.83
N ILE A 196 -3.24 6.09 14.98
CA ILE A 196 -4.39 5.72 14.14
C ILE A 196 -5.53 5.29 15.07
N ASP A 197 -6.48 6.20 15.23
CA ASP A 197 -7.78 5.98 15.86
C ASP A 197 -8.78 5.57 14.78
N VAL A 198 -8.79 4.26 14.52
CA VAL A 198 -9.75 3.56 13.67
C VAL A 198 -10.23 2.37 14.47
N ASN A 199 -11.52 2.36 14.77
CA ASN A 199 -12.18 1.19 15.32
C ASN A 199 -12.29 0.17 14.18
N ASP A 200 -12.01 -1.10 14.46
CA ASP A 200 -12.32 -2.24 13.57
C ASP A 200 -11.32 -2.58 12.45
N ILE A 201 -10.02 -2.45 12.68
CA ILE A 201 -9.03 -3.13 11.81
C ILE A 201 -9.11 -4.65 12.08
N ASN A 202 -9.50 -5.43 11.07
CA ASN A 202 -9.65 -6.89 11.19
C ASN A 202 -8.31 -7.61 11.12
N MET A 203 -7.42 -7.13 10.25
CA MET A 203 -6.14 -7.76 9.98
C MET A 203 -4.99 -6.77 9.95
N VAL A 204 -3.89 -7.15 10.59
CA VAL A 204 -2.62 -6.44 10.52
C VAL A 204 -1.60 -7.31 9.80
N PHE A 205 -0.92 -6.76 8.80
CA PHE A 205 0.15 -7.40 8.06
C PHE A 205 1.47 -6.68 8.33
N ASN A 206 2.42 -7.34 8.98
CA ASN A 206 3.80 -6.88 9.05
C ASN A 206 4.51 -7.32 7.77
N PHE A 207 4.43 -6.50 6.71
CA PHE A 207 5.10 -6.77 5.43
C PHE A 207 6.62 -6.80 5.60
N ASP A 208 7.12 -5.93 6.47
CA ASP A 208 8.47 -6.00 7.02
C ASP A 208 8.41 -6.32 8.50
N VAL A 209 9.28 -7.21 8.99
CA VAL A 209 9.43 -7.43 10.42
C VAL A 209 9.93 -6.12 11.08
N PRO A 210 9.30 -5.66 12.17
CA PRO A 210 9.71 -4.44 12.86
C PRO A 210 11.14 -4.56 13.38
N LYS A 211 11.84 -3.42 13.42
CA LYS A 211 13.23 -3.37 13.87
C LYS A 211 13.36 -3.57 15.37
N ASP A 212 12.32 -3.19 16.11
CA ASP A 212 12.25 -3.26 17.56
C ASP A 212 11.04 -4.11 17.99
N ASP A 213 11.13 -4.72 19.16
CA ASP A 213 10.13 -5.60 19.75
C ASP A 213 8.90 -4.84 20.27
N GLU A 214 9.09 -3.61 20.74
CA GLU A 214 7.99 -2.72 21.15
C GLU A 214 7.12 -2.32 19.96
N ASP A 215 7.75 -1.96 18.83
CA ASP A 215 7.06 -1.67 17.56
C ASP A 215 6.14 -2.82 17.14
N TYR A 216 6.55 -4.08 17.33
CA TYR A 216 5.71 -5.23 17.01
C TYR A 216 4.39 -5.21 17.78
N VAL A 217 4.45 -4.96 19.09
CA VAL A 217 3.26 -4.86 19.96
C VAL A 217 2.37 -3.71 19.50
N HIS A 218 2.94 -2.55 19.18
CA HIS A 218 2.19 -1.38 18.71
C HIS A 218 1.55 -1.56 17.34
N ARG A 219 2.18 -2.34 16.44
CA ARG A 219 1.61 -2.72 15.14
C ARG A 219 0.41 -3.64 15.31
N ILE A 220 0.56 -4.74 16.03
CA ILE A 220 -0.53 -5.71 16.17
C ILE A 220 -1.66 -5.17 17.05
N GLY A 221 -1.37 -4.28 18.00
CA GLY A 221 -2.36 -3.57 18.82
C GLY A 221 -3.27 -2.60 18.04
N ARG A 222 -3.09 -2.50 16.71
CA ARG A 222 -4.04 -1.81 15.82
C ARG A 222 -5.27 -2.66 15.54
N THR A 223 -5.19 -3.99 15.68
CA THR A 223 -6.35 -4.89 15.69
C THR A 223 -6.67 -5.35 17.12
N GLY A 224 -7.73 -6.14 17.30
CA GLY A 224 -8.10 -6.70 18.60
C GLY A 224 -8.58 -5.67 19.64
N ARG A 225 -9.03 -4.49 19.20
CA ARG A 225 -9.52 -3.42 20.09
C ARG A 225 -10.92 -3.73 20.63
N ALA A 226 -11.23 -3.19 21.81
CA ALA A 226 -12.54 -3.31 22.47
C ALA A 226 -13.04 -4.77 22.64
N GLY A 227 -12.12 -5.72 22.84
CA GLY A 227 -12.45 -7.14 23.08
C GLY A 227 -12.81 -7.95 21.83
N LYS A 228 -12.68 -7.38 20.63
CA LYS A 228 -12.87 -8.10 19.37
C LYS A 228 -11.67 -9.00 19.08
N ALA A 229 -11.89 -10.11 18.37
CA ALA A 229 -10.80 -10.93 17.86
C ALA A 229 -10.04 -10.19 16.74
N GLY A 230 -8.72 -10.28 16.75
CA GLY A 230 -7.85 -9.71 15.73
C GLY A 230 -6.89 -10.74 15.17
N LYS A 231 -6.45 -10.56 13.91
CA LYS A 231 -5.41 -11.41 13.30
C LYS A 231 -4.22 -10.57 12.87
N ALA A 232 -3.02 -11.08 13.16
CA ALA A 232 -1.77 -10.47 12.75
C ALA A 232 -0.89 -11.47 12.00
N TYR A 233 -0.44 -11.09 10.81
CA TYR A 233 0.44 -11.90 9.97
C TYR A 233 1.77 -11.18 9.75
N SER A 234 2.88 -11.88 9.97
CA SER A 234 4.22 -11.32 9.76
C SER A 234 4.96 -12.03 8.64
N PHE A 235 5.54 -11.26 7.72
CA PHE A 235 6.29 -11.81 6.59
C PHE A 235 7.78 -11.83 6.93
N VAL A 236 8.31 -13.03 7.10
CA VAL A 236 9.66 -13.26 7.58
C VAL A 236 10.49 -13.78 6.43
N SER A 237 11.63 -13.12 6.16
CA SER A 237 12.55 -13.51 5.10
C SER A 237 14.00 -13.56 5.58
N GLY A 238 14.68 -14.68 5.33
CA GLY A 238 16.12 -14.82 5.62
C GLY A 238 16.51 -14.47 7.06
N LYS A 239 17.17 -13.31 7.25
CA LYS A 239 17.66 -12.86 8.57
C LYS A 239 16.55 -12.38 9.51
N ASP A 240 15.36 -12.09 9.00
CA ASP A 240 14.22 -11.65 9.81
C ASP A 240 13.82 -12.69 10.87
N ILE A 241 14.17 -13.97 10.66
CA ILE A 241 13.87 -15.05 11.60
C ILE A 241 14.51 -14.86 12.97
N TYR A 242 15.68 -14.22 13.04
CA TYR A 242 16.35 -13.92 14.30
C TYR A 242 15.57 -12.85 15.07
N LYS A 243 15.11 -11.80 14.37
CA LYS A 243 14.30 -10.74 14.97
C LYS A 243 12.94 -11.26 15.43
N LEU A 244 12.30 -12.15 14.66
CA LEU A 244 11.07 -12.83 15.08
C LEU A 244 11.27 -13.60 16.39
N ARG A 245 12.39 -14.32 16.53
CA ARG A 245 12.70 -15.05 17.78
C ARG A 245 12.85 -14.10 18.96
N ASP A 246 13.49 -12.95 18.77
CA ASP A 246 13.62 -11.94 19.82
C ASP A 246 12.25 -11.37 20.21
N ILE A 247 11.39 -11.07 19.23
CA ILE A 247 9.99 -10.65 19.45
C ILE A 247 9.21 -11.72 20.24
N GLN A 248 9.33 -13.00 19.88
CA GLN A 248 8.67 -14.09 20.60
C GLN A 248 9.15 -14.23 22.05
N ARG A 249 10.44 -14.01 22.32
CA ARG A 249 10.99 -14.03 23.69
C ARG A 249 10.48 -12.83 24.51
N TYR A 250 10.45 -11.65 23.90
CA TYR A 250 9.96 -10.43 24.55
C TYR A 250 8.48 -10.53 24.89
N THR A 251 7.66 -10.87 23.89
CA THR A 251 6.20 -11.01 24.05
C THR A 251 5.79 -12.25 24.86
N LYS A 252 6.68 -13.24 24.97
CA LYS A 252 6.42 -14.56 25.55
C LYS A 252 5.27 -15.30 24.85
N VAL A 253 5.04 -15.02 23.58
CA VAL A 253 4.01 -15.65 22.75
C VAL A 253 4.66 -16.43 21.61
N ASN A 254 4.10 -17.60 21.32
CA ASN A 254 4.49 -18.38 20.16
C ASN A 254 3.72 -17.91 18.93
N ILE A 255 4.40 -17.23 18.00
CA ILE A 255 3.82 -16.81 16.72
C ILE A 255 3.81 -18.05 15.81
N LYS A 256 2.63 -18.48 15.38
CA LYS A 256 2.46 -19.76 14.66
C LYS A 256 2.93 -19.64 13.22
N ARG A 257 3.78 -20.56 12.77
CA ARG A 257 4.13 -20.65 11.34
C ARG A 257 2.93 -21.18 10.57
N VAL A 258 2.60 -20.52 9.47
CA VAL A 258 1.56 -20.95 8.53
C VAL A 258 2.10 -20.91 7.11
N GLN A 259 1.48 -21.64 6.20
CA GLN A 259 1.80 -21.61 4.79
C GLN A 259 0.99 -20.52 4.10
N VAL A 260 1.61 -19.84 3.14
CA VAL A 260 0.89 -18.88 2.30
C VAL A 260 -0.19 -19.64 1.53
N PRO A 261 -1.43 -19.11 1.46
CA PRO A 261 -2.48 -19.73 0.65
C PRO A 261 -1.99 -19.99 -0.78
N SER A 262 -2.29 -21.18 -1.31
CA SER A 262 -2.07 -21.48 -2.72
C SER A 262 -3.12 -20.80 -3.57
N LEU A 263 -2.89 -20.71 -4.89
CA LEU A 263 -3.94 -20.21 -5.81
C LEU A 263 -5.19 -21.08 -5.75
N ALA A 264 -5.01 -22.40 -5.60
CA ALA A 264 -6.12 -23.34 -5.44
C ALA A 264 -6.91 -23.07 -4.14
N ASP A 265 -6.25 -22.74 -3.04
CA ASP A 265 -6.94 -22.40 -1.79
C ASP A 265 -7.78 -21.14 -1.93
N VAL A 266 -7.26 -20.14 -2.65
CA VAL A 266 -8.00 -18.89 -2.95
C VAL A 266 -9.19 -19.19 -3.86
N GLU A 267 -9.01 -19.97 -4.93
CA GLU A 267 -10.09 -20.37 -5.83
C GLU A 267 -11.19 -21.15 -5.09
N ASN A 268 -10.84 -22.17 -4.31
CA ASN A 268 -11.78 -22.96 -3.50
C ASN A 268 -12.55 -22.09 -2.48
N THR A 269 -11.89 -21.10 -1.87
CA THR A 269 -12.54 -20.19 -0.92
C THR A 269 -13.53 -19.28 -1.63
N LYS A 270 -13.15 -18.73 -2.79
CA LYS A 270 -14.05 -17.93 -3.63
C LYS A 270 -15.26 -18.74 -4.10
N GLU A 271 -15.03 -19.99 -4.50
CA GLU A 271 -16.10 -20.93 -4.86
C GLU A 271 -17.09 -21.12 -3.71
N THR A 272 -16.57 -21.34 -2.50
CA THR A 272 -17.39 -21.50 -1.30
C THR A 272 -18.22 -20.25 -1.01
N ILE A 273 -17.61 -19.05 -1.08
CA ILE A 273 -18.31 -17.78 -0.84
C ILE A 273 -19.44 -17.56 -1.85
N ILE A 274 -19.20 -17.80 -3.14
CA ILE A 274 -20.22 -17.65 -4.18
C ILE A 274 -21.37 -18.64 -3.96
N LEU A 275 -21.05 -19.90 -3.67
CA LEU A 275 -22.07 -20.92 -3.39
C LEU A 275 -22.89 -20.58 -2.14
N ASP A 276 -22.29 -19.98 -1.12
CA ASP A 276 -23.02 -19.53 0.07
C ASP A 276 -23.93 -18.33 -0.23
N LYS A 277 -23.48 -17.36 -1.05
CA LYS A 277 -24.36 -16.28 -1.55
C LYS A 277 -25.55 -16.83 -2.34
N VAL A 278 -25.33 -17.87 -3.16
CA VAL A 278 -26.42 -18.55 -3.87
C VAL A 278 -27.39 -19.20 -2.88
N LYS A 279 -26.90 -19.89 -1.84
CA LYS A 279 -27.77 -20.47 -0.79
C LYS A 279 -28.56 -19.41 -0.03
N GLU A 280 -28.00 -18.22 0.20
CA GLU A 280 -28.72 -17.12 0.82
C GLU A 280 -29.79 -16.55 -0.10
N ALA A 281 -29.47 -16.28 -1.36
CA ALA A 281 -30.43 -15.81 -2.35
C ALA A 281 -31.59 -16.80 -2.58
N LEU A 282 -31.32 -18.12 -2.49
CA LEU A 282 -32.36 -19.16 -2.56
C LEU A 282 -33.37 -19.11 -1.40
N LYS A 283 -33.03 -18.46 -0.28
CA LYS A 283 -33.94 -18.27 0.87
C LYS A 283 -34.81 -17.02 0.72
N GLU A 284 -34.44 -16.11 -0.17
CA GLU A 284 -35.22 -14.91 -0.45
C GLU A 284 -36.47 -15.26 -1.28
N LYS A 285 -37.57 -14.54 -1.04
CA LYS A 285 -38.76 -14.62 -1.90
C LYS A 285 -38.54 -13.66 -3.07
N ASP A 286 -39.07 -13.99 -4.25
CA ASP A 286 -38.98 -13.25 -5.54
C ASP A 286 -38.00 -13.80 -6.60
N LEU A 287 -37.83 -15.13 -6.65
CA LEU A 287 -37.06 -15.78 -7.73
C LEU A 287 -37.85 -15.97 -9.05
N GLU A 288 -39.18 -15.81 -9.03
CA GLU A 288 -40.09 -16.13 -10.14
C GLU A 288 -39.73 -15.42 -11.45
N LYS A 289 -39.34 -14.14 -11.37
CA LYS A 289 -38.88 -13.36 -12.53
C LYS A 289 -37.62 -13.96 -13.16
N TYR A 290 -36.69 -14.44 -12.34
CA TYR A 290 -35.43 -15.02 -12.81
C TYR A 290 -35.63 -16.45 -13.34
N VAL A 291 -36.56 -17.20 -12.75
CA VAL A 291 -36.98 -18.51 -13.27
C VAL A 291 -37.52 -18.37 -14.69
N GLY A 292 -38.41 -17.41 -14.96
CA GLY A 292 -38.91 -17.17 -16.33
C GLY A 292 -37.81 -16.77 -17.33
N MET A 293 -36.78 -16.04 -16.89
CA MET A 293 -35.61 -15.74 -17.73
C MET A 293 -34.82 -17.01 -18.06
N ILE A 294 -34.60 -17.89 -17.08
CA ILE A 294 -33.89 -19.17 -17.29
C ILE A 294 -34.71 -20.09 -18.19
N GLU A 295 -36.03 -20.19 -17.98
CA GLU A 295 -36.92 -21.00 -18.84
C GLU A 295 -36.88 -20.56 -20.30
N SER A 296 -36.76 -19.25 -20.58
CA SER A 296 -36.62 -18.75 -21.95
C SER A 296 -35.31 -19.17 -22.64
N LEU A 297 -34.28 -19.52 -21.87
CA LEU A 297 -32.98 -20.01 -22.36
C LEU A 297 -32.96 -21.53 -22.49
N ILE A 298 -33.83 -22.24 -21.77
CA ILE A 298 -34.00 -23.68 -21.86
C ILE A 298 -34.71 -23.97 -23.19
N SER A 299 -33.94 -24.36 -24.20
CA SER A 299 -34.46 -24.78 -25.50
C SER A 299 -33.58 -25.86 -26.11
N GLY A 300 -34.20 -26.83 -26.78
CA GLY A 300 -33.48 -27.96 -27.39
C GLY A 300 -32.75 -28.81 -26.36
N GLU A 301 -31.42 -28.88 -26.47
CA GLU A 301 -30.53 -29.70 -25.62
C GLU A 301 -30.01 -28.97 -24.37
N ILE A 302 -30.33 -27.68 -24.19
CA ILE A 302 -29.80 -26.88 -23.07
C ILE A 302 -30.65 -27.12 -21.82
N THR A 303 -30.02 -27.63 -20.76
CA THR A 303 -30.68 -27.87 -19.47
C THR A 303 -30.52 -26.70 -18.50
N SER A 304 -31.33 -26.67 -17.44
CA SER A 304 -31.16 -25.71 -16.34
C SER A 304 -29.78 -25.84 -15.66
N LEU A 305 -29.18 -27.03 -15.67
CA LEU A 305 -27.82 -27.27 -15.17
C LEU A 305 -26.78 -26.58 -16.06
N ASP A 306 -26.93 -26.65 -17.37
CA ASP A 306 -26.00 -26.01 -18.32
C ASP A 306 -26.05 -24.49 -18.19
N VAL A 307 -27.25 -23.92 -18.05
CA VAL A 307 -27.44 -22.49 -17.80
C VAL A 307 -26.81 -22.09 -16.46
N ALA A 308 -27.04 -22.87 -15.39
CA ALA A 308 -26.43 -22.60 -14.08
C ALA A 308 -24.90 -22.69 -14.12
N ALA A 309 -24.34 -23.70 -14.80
CA ALA A 309 -22.90 -23.85 -14.99
C ALA A 309 -22.30 -22.70 -15.81
N ALA A 310 -22.99 -22.24 -16.86
CA ALA A 310 -22.58 -21.10 -17.65
C ALA A 310 -22.61 -19.79 -16.85
N LEU A 311 -23.65 -19.57 -16.04
CA LEU A 311 -23.76 -18.41 -15.15
C LEU A 311 -22.65 -18.42 -14.09
N LEU A 312 -22.40 -19.56 -13.44
CA LEU A 312 -21.28 -19.70 -12.51
C LEU A 312 -19.95 -19.40 -13.20
N LYS A 313 -19.71 -19.96 -14.39
CA LYS A 313 -18.50 -19.70 -15.17
C LYS A 313 -18.31 -18.21 -15.47
N ILE A 314 -19.37 -17.50 -15.83
CA ILE A 314 -19.32 -16.04 -16.07
C ILE A 314 -19.02 -15.29 -14.77
N MET A 315 -19.64 -15.67 -13.65
CA MET A 315 -19.37 -15.04 -12.34
C MET A 315 -17.89 -15.19 -11.93
N PHE A 316 -17.31 -16.38 -12.08
CA PHE A 316 -15.88 -16.61 -11.80
C PHE A 316 -14.95 -15.95 -12.83
N ALA A 317 -15.39 -15.74 -14.07
CA ALA A 317 -14.60 -15.06 -15.10
C ALA A 317 -14.60 -13.53 -14.93
N SER A 318 -15.69 -12.95 -14.43
CA SER A 318 -15.87 -11.50 -14.29
C SER A 318 -14.98 -10.89 -13.20
N GLU A 319 -14.60 -11.67 -12.19
CA GLU A 319 -13.66 -11.24 -11.14
C GLU A 319 -12.18 -11.43 -11.53
N LYS A 320 -11.89 -12.16 -12.62
CA LYS A 320 -10.53 -12.33 -13.19
C LYS A 320 -10.15 -11.16 -14.10
N GLY A 321 -10.42 -9.92 -13.68
CA GLY A 321 -9.95 -8.72 -14.37
C GLY A 321 -8.43 -8.72 -14.51
N GLU A 322 -7.94 -8.83 -15.76
CA GLU A 322 -6.56 -8.58 -16.20
C GLU A 322 -5.42 -9.19 -15.36
N GLN A 323 -5.50 -10.49 -15.06
CA GLN A 323 -4.28 -11.28 -14.87
C GLN A 323 -4.22 -12.35 -15.95
N GLU A 324 -3.54 -12.02 -17.04
CA GLU A 324 -3.03 -13.02 -17.98
C GLU A 324 -2.27 -14.08 -17.18
N GLN A 325 -2.87 -15.27 -17.11
CA GLN A 325 -2.21 -16.49 -16.70
C GLN A 325 -0.99 -16.66 -17.60
N LYS A 326 0.22 -16.61 -17.04
CA LYS A 326 1.40 -17.19 -17.69
C LYS A 326 1.18 -18.71 -17.75
N PRO A 327 1.08 -19.34 -18.93
CA PRO A 327 1.12 -20.78 -19.01
C PRO A 327 2.59 -21.22 -18.94
N ASP A 328 2.82 -22.29 -18.18
CA ASP A 328 4.04 -23.09 -18.25
C ASP A 328 4.33 -23.49 -19.70
N ILE A 329 5.61 -23.41 -20.07
CA ILE A 329 6.12 -23.75 -21.39
C ILE A 329 6.20 -25.27 -21.49
N SER A 330 5.17 -25.92 -22.04
CA SER A 330 5.34 -27.09 -22.89
C SER A 330 4.11 -27.35 -23.77
N GLU A 331 4.33 -27.22 -25.08
CA GLU A 331 3.58 -27.82 -26.19
C GLU A 331 2.10 -27.44 -26.41
N ASN A 332 1.86 -26.34 -27.14
CA ASN A 332 1.35 -26.45 -28.52
C ASN A 332 1.32 -25.09 -29.24
N ILE A 333 1.65 -25.14 -30.53
CA ILE A 333 1.96 -24.02 -31.41
C ILE A 333 0.68 -23.37 -31.99
N ASN A 334 0.71 -22.04 -32.08
CA ASN A 334 -0.08 -21.10 -32.91
C ASN A 334 -1.45 -20.55 -32.41
N LYS A 335 -1.44 -19.27 -31.98
CA LYS A 335 -1.72 -18.12 -32.88
C LYS A 335 -1.33 -16.75 -32.25
N HIS A 336 -0.54 -16.00 -33.01
CA HIS A 336 -0.04 -14.61 -32.86
C HIS A 336 0.76 -14.25 -31.60
N SER A 337 2.04 -14.63 -31.59
CA SER A 337 3.07 -13.96 -30.77
C SER A 337 3.13 -12.48 -31.17
N MET A 338 2.92 -11.56 -30.22
CA MET A 338 3.09 -10.12 -30.43
C MET A 338 4.56 -9.72 -30.24
N THR A 339 5.02 -8.76 -31.03
CA THR A 339 6.36 -8.16 -30.96
C THR A 339 6.23 -6.68 -30.65
N ARG A 340 7.03 -6.22 -29.68
CA ARG A 340 7.02 -4.83 -29.25
C ARG A 340 8.05 -4.00 -30.01
N LEU A 341 7.58 -2.94 -30.64
CA LEU A 341 8.39 -1.96 -31.36
C LEU A 341 8.60 -0.72 -30.51
N PHE A 342 9.82 -0.18 -30.51
CA PHE A 342 10.16 1.13 -29.98
C PHE A 342 10.09 2.16 -31.09
N ILE A 343 9.43 3.29 -30.83
CA ILE A 343 9.30 4.41 -31.77
C ILE A 343 9.78 5.68 -31.07
N ASN A 344 10.71 6.41 -31.69
CA ASN A 344 11.37 7.58 -31.11
C ASN A 344 10.53 8.87 -31.01
N ILE A 345 9.20 8.77 -31.00
CA ILE A 345 8.25 9.90 -30.86
C ILE A 345 7.27 9.64 -29.72
N GLY A 346 6.97 10.67 -28.93
CA GLY A 346 6.13 10.56 -27.73
C GLY A 346 5.21 11.77 -27.53
N LYS A 347 4.55 11.87 -26.37
CA LYS A 347 3.52 12.89 -26.06
C LYS A 347 3.97 14.33 -26.34
N LYS A 348 5.25 14.66 -26.11
CA LYS A 348 5.82 16.00 -26.40
C LYS A 348 5.84 16.33 -27.89
N ASN A 349 5.72 15.33 -28.76
CA ASN A 349 5.57 15.49 -30.20
C ASN A 349 4.09 15.57 -30.64
N GLY A 350 3.15 15.57 -29.69
CA GLY A 350 1.72 15.71 -29.96
C GLY A 350 1.05 14.46 -30.52
N VAL A 351 1.70 13.30 -30.46
CA VAL A 351 1.21 12.03 -31.02
C VAL A 351 0.25 11.33 -30.06
N ARG A 352 -0.76 10.69 -30.63
CA ARG A 352 -1.85 9.95 -29.96
C ARG A 352 -1.89 8.53 -30.53
N ALA A 353 -2.57 7.61 -29.83
CA ALA A 353 -2.63 6.21 -30.22
C ALA A 353 -3.17 6.03 -31.65
N GLY A 354 -4.19 6.81 -32.03
CA GLY A 354 -4.75 6.80 -33.38
C GLY A 354 -3.76 7.22 -34.49
N ASP A 355 -2.73 8.01 -34.18
CA ASP A 355 -1.70 8.38 -35.16
C ASP A 355 -0.80 7.18 -35.50
N PHE A 356 -0.53 6.31 -34.51
CA PHE A 356 0.24 5.08 -34.72
C PHE A 356 -0.59 4.01 -35.43
N VAL A 357 -1.86 3.86 -35.02
CA VAL A 357 -2.80 2.96 -35.70
C VAL A 357 -2.92 3.37 -37.17
N GLY A 358 -3.23 4.64 -37.46
CA GLY A 358 -3.38 5.12 -38.82
C GLY A 358 -2.13 4.96 -39.69
N ALA A 359 -0.94 5.25 -39.14
CA ALA A 359 0.32 5.08 -39.86
C ALA A 359 0.63 3.60 -40.17
N ILE A 360 0.37 2.70 -39.21
CA ILE A 360 0.61 1.26 -39.40
C ILE A 360 -0.42 0.70 -40.37
N THR A 361 -1.72 0.90 -40.13
CA THR A 361 -2.77 0.36 -41.00
C THR A 361 -2.71 0.91 -42.42
N GLY A 362 -2.34 2.19 -42.57
CA GLY A 362 -2.28 2.87 -43.86
C GLY A 362 -1.12 2.43 -44.74
N GLU A 363 0.03 2.11 -44.14
CA GLU A 363 1.26 1.77 -44.88
C GLU A 363 1.48 0.26 -45.02
N THR A 364 1.01 -0.56 -44.08
CA THR A 364 1.19 -2.03 -44.11
C THR A 364 -0.08 -2.82 -44.39
N GLY A 365 -1.25 -2.17 -44.39
CA GLY A 365 -2.55 -2.85 -44.61
C GLY A 365 -3.01 -3.74 -43.45
N ILE A 366 -2.30 -3.71 -42.31
CA ILE A 366 -2.68 -4.47 -41.11
C ILE A 366 -4.00 -3.89 -40.55
N SER A 367 -4.92 -4.77 -40.12
CA SER A 367 -6.12 -4.31 -39.42
C SER A 367 -5.76 -3.66 -38.09
N GLY A 368 -6.36 -2.51 -37.78
CA GLY A 368 -6.14 -1.82 -36.50
C GLY A 368 -6.49 -2.66 -35.27
N SER A 369 -7.35 -3.68 -35.43
CA SER A 369 -7.68 -4.66 -34.38
C SER A 369 -6.55 -5.64 -34.06
N LEU A 370 -5.53 -5.75 -34.91
CA LEU A 370 -4.37 -6.62 -34.72
C LEU A 370 -3.19 -5.88 -34.06
N ILE A 371 -3.29 -4.55 -33.94
CA ILE A 371 -2.29 -3.75 -33.22
C ILE A 371 -2.58 -3.90 -31.73
N GLY A 372 -1.58 -4.40 -30.99
CA GLY A 372 -1.65 -4.61 -29.55
C GLY A 372 -1.49 -3.31 -28.76
N SER A 373 -0.88 -3.38 -27.58
CA SER A 373 -0.80 -2.22 -26.70
C SER A 373 0.07 -1.09 -27.30
N ILE A 374 -0.44 0.15 -27.19
CA ILE A 374 0.28 1.37 -27.58
C ILE A 374 0.59 2.18 -26.33
N LYS A 375 1.85 2.17 -25.89
CA LYS A 375 2.31 2.93 -24.73
C LYS A 375 3.06 4.18 -25.17
N ILE A 376 2.40 5.33 -25.04
CA ILE A 376 2.99 6.63 -25.40
C ILE A 376 3.61 7.27 -24.16
N LEU A 377 4.93 7.42 -24.15
CA LEU A 377 5.69 8.13 -23.12
C LEU A 377 6.02 9.55 -23.60
N ASP A 378 6.67 10.36 -22.76
CA ASP A 378 6.90 11.77 -23.06
C ASP A 378 7.76 11.99 -24.32
N ALA A 379 8.79 11.18 -24.52
CA ALA A 379 9.77 11.34 -25.61
C ALA A 379 9.73 10.22 -26.67
N PHE A 380 9.16 9.06 -26.35
CA PHE A 380 9.10 7.89 -27.23
C PHE A 380 7.84 7.08 -26.96
N SER A 381 7.54 6.12 -27.81
CA SER A 381 6.36 5.26 -27.70
C SER A 381 6.74 3.80 -27.95
N PHE A 382 5.91 2.90 -27.44
CA PHE A 382 5.96 1.49 -27.80
C PHE A 382 4.66 1.06 -28.45
N VAL A 383 4.75 0.23 -29.47
CA VAL A 383 3.60 -0.34 -30.18
C VAL A 383 3.82 -1.84 -30.34
N GLU A 384 2.83 -2.63 -29.97
CA GLU A 384 2.84 -4.07 -30.19
C GLU A 384 2.14 -4.41 -31.51
N VAL A 385 2.79 -5.23 -32.33
CA VAL A 385 2.23 -5.76 -33.58
C VAL A 385 2.49 -7.27 -33.65
N PRO A 386 1.71 -8.05 -34.39
CA PRO A 386 1.96 -9.48 -34.50
C PRO A 386 3.35 -9.70 -35.11
N ARG A 387 4.08 -10.70 -34.60
CA ARG A 387 5.49 -10.96 -34.94
C ARG A 387 5.71 -11.13 -36.44
N GLU A 388 4.74 -11.72 -37.13
CA GLU A 388 4.75 -11.91 -38.58
C GLU A 388 4.78 -10.59 -39.37
N TYR A 389 4.28 -9.49 -38.80
CA TYR A 389 4.26 -8.17 -39.42
C TYR A 389 5.33 -7.21 -38.87
N ALA A 390 6.12 -7.61 -37.87
CA ALA A 390 7.04 -6.71 -37.19
C ALA A 390 8.09 -6.09 -38.12
N ILE A 391 8.62 -6.87 -39.07
CA ILE A 391 9.62 -6.39 -40.04
C ILE A 391 8.98 -5.43 -41.05
N ASP A 392 7.79 -5.75 -41.55
CA ASP A 392 7.06 -4.90 -42.50
C ASP A 392 6.67 -3.56 -41.88
N VAL A 393 6.25 -3.58 -40.61
CA VAL A 393 5.94 -2.36 -39.86
C VAL A 393 7.18 -1.50 -39.61
N ILE A 394 8.34 -2.10 -39.28
CA ILE A 394 9.60 -1.36 -39.13
C ILE A 394 9.98 -0.68 -40.44
N ASN A 395 9.89 -1.39 -41.57
CA ASN A 395 10.26 -0.86 -42.88
C ASN A 395 9.31 0.24 -43.33
N ALA A 396 8.00 0.05 -43.17
CA ALA A 396 6.97 1.03 -43.51
C ALA A 396 7.07 2.30 -42.66
N LEU A 397 7.32 2.17 -41.36
CA LEU A 397 7.42 3.33 -40.50
C LEU A 397 8.73 4.10 -40.70
N HIS A 398 9.83 3.45 -41.08
CA HIS A 398 11.10 4.12 -41.42
C HIS A 398 11.02 5.01 -42.68
N SER A 399 10.15 4.68 -43.63
CA SER A 399 9.91 5.49 -44.83
C SER A 399 8.79 6.53 -44.66
N SER A 400 7.98 6.41 -43.60
CA SER A 400 6.82 7.28 -43.35
C SER A 400 7.12 8.50 -42.47
N ASN A 401 6.22 9.48 -42.50
CA ASN A 401 6.19 10.60 -41.57
C ASN A 401 4.95 10.51 -40.67
N ILE A 402 5.14 10.50 -39.35
CA ILE A 402 4.02 10.62 -38.40
C ILE A 402 3.93 12.10 -37.99
N LYS A 403 2.81 12.76 -38.31
CA LYS A 403 2.60 14.21 -38.08
C LYS A 403 3.71 15.09 -38.66
N GLY A 404 4.17 14.78 -39.88
CA GLY A 404 5.19 15.55 -40.59
C GLY A 404 6.61 15.41 -40.02
N LYS A 405 6.85 14.45 -39.10
CA LYS A 405 8.16 14.14 -38.54
C LYS A 405 8.59 12.75 -38.95
N LYS A 406 9.86 12.63 -39.38
CA LYS A 406 10.49 11.35 -39.68
C LYS A 406 10.67 10.55 -38.40
N VAL A 407 10.24 9.30 -38.41
CA VAL A 407 10.28 8.41 -37.24
C VAL A 407 11.33 7.32 -37.41
N SER A 408 11.91 6.89 -36.29
CA SER A 408 12.82 5.75 -36.20
C SER A 408 12.15 4.66 -35.39
N VAL A 409 12.18 3.42 -35.91
CA VAL A 409 11.49 2.27 -35.34
C VAL A 409 12.44 1.09 -35.21
N GLU A 410 12.55 0.55 -34.01
CA GLU A 410 13.41 -0.60 -33.71
C GLU A 410 12.65 -1.65 -32.90
N LEU A 411 13.12 -2.89 -32.91
CA LEU A 411 12.64 -3.90 -31.96
C LEU A 411 13.00 -3.45 -30.54
N ALA A 412 12.03 -3.44 -29.64
CA ALA A 412 12.28 -3.06 -28.25
C ALA A 412 13.16 -4.13 -27.59
N LYS A 413 14.37 -3.74 -27.14
CA LYS A 413 15.24 -4.63 -26.37
C LYS A 413 14.60 -4.93 -25.02
N GLU A 414 14.55 -6.19 -24.62
CA GLU A 414 14.25 -6.59 -23.23
C GLU A 414 15.36 -6.05 -22.34
N ASN A 415 15.05 -5.09 -21.46
CA ASN A 415 16.07 -4.44 -20.64
C ASN A 415 16.47 -5.31 -19.43
N GLU A 416 17.66 -5.89 -19.52
CA GLU A 416 18.61 -5.89 -18.42
C GLU A 416 18.87 -4.45 -17.91
N SER A 417 19.19 -4.35 -16.61
CA SER A 417 19.96 -3.27 -15.95
C SER A 417 19.23 -2.27 -15.04
N ARG A 418 19.28 -2.56 -13.73
CA ARG A 418 19.70 -1.57 -12.72
C ARG A 418 21.21 -1.32 -12.90
N ALA A 419 21.62 -0.09 -13.24
CA ALA A 419 22.85 0.53 -12.73
C ALA A 419 22.92 2.01 -13.16
N VAL A 420 22.82 2.93 -12.20
CA VAL A 420 23.16 4.34 -12.33
C VAL A 420 24.54 4.55 -11.70
N LYS A 421 25.48 5.16 -12.44
CA LYS A 421 26.65 5.97 -12.02
C LYS A 421 27.47 6.27 -13.30
N ILE A 422 27.89 7.47 -13.71
CA ILE A 422 28.28 8.75 -13.07
C ILE A 422 28.04 9.93 -14.06
N ARG A 423 28.00 11.14 -13.49
CA ARG A 423 27.72 12.51 -13.96
C ARG A 423 28.48 13.04 -15.21
N PRO A 424 28.03 14.20 -15.79
CA PRO A 424 28.47 14.73 -17.08
C PRO A 424 29.67 15.69 -16.96
N ASN A 425 30.41 15.88 -18.05
CA ASN A 425 31.30 17.02 -18.22
C ASN A 425 31.11 17.63 -19.62
N PHE A 426 30.71 18.89 -19.66
CA PHE A 426 30.64 19.72 -20.86
C PHE A 426 31.51 20.96 -20.63
N LYS A 427 32.49 21.18 -21.50
CA LYS A 427 33.19 22.43 -21.88
C LYS A 427 34.37 22.02 -22.77
N ASN A 428 34.79 22.72 -23.81
CA ASN A 428 34.20 23.72 -24.70
C ASN A 428 35.16 23.76 -25.91
N SER A 429 34.63 24.01 -27.10
CA SER A 429 35.26 24.68 -28.25
C SER A 429 36.76 25.03 -28.21
N SER A 430 37.54 24.66 -29.24
CA SER A 430 37.88 25.56 -30.37
C SER A 430 39.14 25.12 -31.16
N LYS A 431 38.99 25.22 -32.50
CA LYS A 431 39.93 25.71 -33.52
C LYS A 431 41.26 24.98 -33.84
N ASN A 432 41.28 24.52 -35.09
CA ASN A 432 42.27 24.67 -36.17
C ASN A 432 43.67 24.09 -36.04
N GLU A 433 43.93 23.16 -36.96
CA GLU A 433 45.22 22.92 -37.60
C GLU A 433 45.65 24.13 -38.45
N ARG A 434 46.97 24.39 -38.40
CA ARG A 434 47.84 25.12 -39.33
C ARG A 434 47.73 26.63 -39.43
#